data_AF-A0A8S1J8M7-F1
#
_entry.id   AF-A0A8S1J8M7-F1
#
_cell.length_a   1.000
_cell.length_b   1.000
_cell.length_c   1.000
_cell.angle_alpha   90.00
_cell.angle_beta   90.00
_cell.angle_gamma   90.00
#
_symmetry.space_group_name_H-M   'P 1'
#
loop_
_entity.id
_entity.type
_entity.pdbx_description
1 polymer ?
#
loop_
_entity_poly.entity_id
_entity_poly.type
_entity_poly.pdbx_seq_one_letter_code
_entity_poly.pdbx_strand_id
1 'polypeptide(L)'
;MVVACAGPLQWFTEVGYGLLGVVCTAVALSGIFYPSTWGPSALTMEVSPFVGHIQQLNATFFLFVGFFAFCVKDAVAKKRLGSATYRRMAQWLALERLANLAFKYPLLKAGAAMSTWLAAVTIGTPVAAALLYILAFNSLPFNPFQIIGSGLQMARSLLDPKSGPAILYSVITAVFCAFVVWFLVDPSVAGPLTLASYSHAKGLTTSLAVKDIAVVRDLGLFLSYYAASAFILKDAADRDRLAASTFKSLNLTVATVALINSAFKFYHYWATKQSIAWSVWPTIFVGLHSSWHYFNARKPSE
;
A
#
# COMPACT_ATOMS: atom_id res chain seq x y z
N MET A 1 3.09 3.45 -36.31
CA MET A 1 2.49 4.78 -36.07
C MET A 1 2.29 5.14 -34.58
N VAL A 2 2.61 4.26 -33.61
CA VAL A 2 2.40 4.50 -32.15
C VAL A 2 3.59 5.23 -31.46
N VAL A 3 4.71 5.43 -32.16
CA VAL A 3 5.96 5.95 -31.56
C VAL A 3 5.91 7.47 -31.28
N ALA A 4 5.10 8.24 -32.00
CA ALA A 4 5.12 9.71 -31.91
C ALA A 4 4.44 10.29 -30.65
N CYS A 5 3.53 9.54 -30.00
CA CYS A 5 2.86 9.97 -28.76
C CYS A 5 3.56 9.49 -27.48
N ALA A 6 4.61 8.67 -27.59
CA ALA A 6 5.26 8.07 -26.43
C ALA A 6 6.06 9.11 -25.61
N GLY A 7 6.68 10.09 -26.26
CA GLY A 7 7.51 11.10 -25.60
C GLY A 7 6.75 11.96 -24.56
N PRO A 8 5.66 12.64 -24.95
CA PRO A 8 4.87 13.46 -24.02
C PRO A 8 4.25 12.65 -22.89
N LEU A 9 3.75 11.45 -23.18
CA LEU A 9 3.15 10.57 -22.19
C LEU A 9 4.20 10.04 -21.19
N GLN A 10 5.41 9.73 -21.68
CA GLN A 10 6.53 9.30 -20.84
C GLN A 10 6.98 10.41 -19.90
N TRP A 11 7.13 11.64 -20.40
CA TRP A 11 7.48 12.81 -19.60
C TRP A 11 6.42 13.11 -18.53
N PHE A 12 5.14 13.08 -18.91
CA PHE A 12 4.03 13.28 -17.97
C PHE A 12 4.03 12.20 -16.87
N THR A 13 4.33 10.96 -17.24
CA THR A 13 4.43 9.85 -16.28
C THR A 13 5.62 10.07 -15.34
N GLU A 14 6.80 10.43 -15.85
CA GLU A 14 7.97 10.67 -15.02
C GLU A 14 7.78 11.81 -14.02
N VAL A 15 7.34 12.97 -14.51
CA VAL A 15 7.11 14.16 -13.67
C VAL A 15 5.93 13.93 -12.73
N GLY A 16 4.82 13.37 -13.24
CA GLY A 16 3.62 13.09 -12.46
C GLY A 16 3.87 12.13 -11.30
N TYR A 17 4.59 11.02 -11.55
CA TYR A 17 4.96 10.10 -10.48
C TYR A 17 6.05 10.66 -9.56
N GLY A 18 6.94 11.53 -10.05
CA GLY A 18 7.86 12.27 -9.19
C GLY A 18 7.14 13.18 -8.19
N LEU A 19 6.20 13.99 -8.67
CA LEU A 19 5.38 14.87 -7.84
C LEU A 19 4.49 14.08 -6.89
N LEU A 20 3.85 13.02 -7.37
CA LEU A 20 3.06 12.11 -6.53
C LEU A 20 3.92 11.51 -5.41
N GLY A 21 5.16 11.12 -5.72
CA GLY A 21 6.13 10.63 -4.75
C GLY A 21 6.39 11.60 -3.61
N VAL A 22 6.63 12.87 -3.96
CA VAL A 22 6.87 13.96 -2.99
C VAL A 22 5.62 14.23 -2.16
N VAL A 23 4.46 14.39 -2.81
CA VAL A 23 3.19 14.69 -2.14
C VAL A 23 2.80 13.56 -1.18
N CYS A 24 2.84 12.30 -1.61
CA CYS A 24 2.51 11.18 -0.74
C CYS A 24 3.48 11.06 0.44
N THR A 25 4.78 11.31 0.22
CA THR A 25 5.75 11.33 1.33
C THR A 25 5.47 12.46 2.32
N ALA A 26 5.17 13.67 1.82
CA ALA A 26 4.83 14.80 2.68
C ALA A 26 3.54 14.55 3.48
N VAL A 27 2.52 13.99 2.84
CA VAL A 27 1.26 13.57 3.49
C VAL A 27 1.52 12.50 4.55
N ALA A 28 2.37 11.52 4.24
CA ALA A 28 2.75 10.47 5.20
C ALA A 28 3.41 11.07 6.44
N LEU A 29 4.43 11.92 6.25
CA LEU A 29 5.14 12.57 7.36
C LEU A 29 4.20 13.47 8.17
N SER A 30 3.32 14.22 7.51
CA SER A 30 2.31 15.03 8.18
C SER A 30 1.37 14.18 9.04
N GLY A 31 0.85 13.06 8.52
CA GLY A 31 -0.04 12.19 9.30
C GLY A 31 0.67 11.41 10.42
N ILE A 32 1.96 11.11 10.25
CA ILE A 32 2.79 10.46 11.28
C ILE A 32 3.04 11.41 12.46
N PHE A 33 3.51 12.63 12.17
CA PHE A 33 3.95 13.59 13.20
C PHE A 33 2.85 14.52 13.71
N TYR A 34 1.81 14.76 12.91
CA TYR A 34 0.71 15.69 13.22
C TYR A 34 -0.67 15.04 12.99
N PRO A 35 -0.99 13.95 13.69
CA PRO A 35 -2.24 13.21 13.49
C PRO A 35 -3.50 14.03 13.80
N SER A 36 -3.42 14.92 14.80
CA SER A 36 -4.52 15.74 15.28
C SER A 36 -4.99 16.78 14.26
N THR A 37 -4.12 17.18 13.32
CA THR A 37 -4.47 18.11 12.24
C THR A 37 -4.82 17.36 10.96
N TRP A 38 -4.18 16.22 10.71
CA TRP A 38 -4.39 15.43 9.50
C TRP A 38 -5.76 14.74 9.46
N GLY A 39 -6.17 14.11 10.55
CA GLY A 39 -7.44 13.37 10.61
C GLY A 39 -8.69 14.22 10.32
N PRO A 40 -8.86 15.35 11.03
CA PRO A 40 -9.97 16.26 10.80
C PRO A 40 -9.93 16.93 9.42
N SER A 41 -8.74 17.22 8.87
CA SER A 41 -8.61 17.85 7.55
C SER A 41 -8.81 16.86 6.38
N ALA A 42 -8.51 15.58 6.57
CA ALA A 42 -8.71 14.53 5.57
C ALA A 42 -10.17 14.07 5.49
N LEU A 43 -10.81 13.86 6.64
CA LEU A 43 -12.14 13.25 6.75
C LEU A 43 -13.23 14.22 7.23
N THR A 44 -12.93 15.47 7.56
CA THR A 44 -13.91 16.46 8.07
C THR A 44 -14.69 15.95 9.30
N MET A 45 -14.02 15.27 10.23
CA MET A 45 -14.65 14.59 11.37
C MET A 45 -13.93 14.88 12.69
N GLU A 46 -14.69 14.90 13.78
CA GLU A 46 -14.12 14.72 15.12
C GLU A 46 -13.52 13.32 15.21
N VAL A 47 -12.23 13.26 15.49
CA VAL A 47 -11.45 12.04 15.49
C VAL A 47 -11.36 11.53 16.93
N SER A 48 -11.98 10.38 17.19
CA SER A 48 -11.75 9.69 18.47
C SER A 48 -10.27 9.30 18.59
N PRO A 49 -9.71 9.17 19.81
CA PRO A 49 -8.32 8.75 19.98
C PRO A 49 -7.97 7.46 19.23
N PHE A 50 -8.92 6.52 19.12
CA PHE A 50 -8.75 5.29 18.35
C PHE A 50 -8.64 5.56 16.84
N VAL A 51 -9.55 6.35 16.27
CA VAL A 51 -9.51 6.73 14.86
C VAL A 51 -8.23 7.50 14.54
N GLY A 52 -7.73 8.33 15.46
CA GLY A 52 -6.46 9.03 15.31
C GLY A 52 -5.26 8.08 15.20
N HIS A 53 -5.24 7.00 15.98
CA HIS A 53 -4.19 5.97 15.87
C HIS A 53 -4.28 5.19 14.54
N ILE A 54 -5.50 4.84 14.10
CA ILE A 54 -5.68 4.19 12.80
C ILE A 54 -5.26 5.12 11.65
N GLN A 55 -5.54 6.41 11.77
CA GLN A 55 -5.10 7.41 10.80
C GLN A 55 -3.57 7.58 10.77
N GLN A 56 -2.89 7.53 11.92
CA GLN A 56 -1.42 7.50 11.96
C GLN A 56 -0.86 6.27 11.27
N LEU A 57 -1.47 5.10 11.51
CA LEU A 57 -1.09 3.87 10.80
C LEU A 57 -1.34 4.02 9.31
N ASN A 58 -2.48 4.55 8.88
CA ASN A 58 -2.77 4.82 7.48
C ASN A 58 -1.75 5.78 6.85
N ALA A 59 -1.29 6.79 7.60
CA ALA A 59 -0.27 7.72 7.15
C ALA A 59 1.07 7.03 6.86
N THR A 60 1.47 6.01 7.63
CA THR A 60 2.72 5.27 7.32
C THR A 60 2.64 4.53 5.99
N PHE A 61 1.47 4.05 5.60
CA PHE A 61 1.30 3.37 4.31
C PHE A 61 1.40 4.31 3.11
N PHE A 62 1.18 5.63 3.28
CA PHE A 62 1.47 6.61 2.22
C PHE A 62 2.97 6.67 1.85
N LEU A 63 3.88 6.22 2.74
CA LEU A 63 5.30 6.07 2.39
C LEU A 63 5.49 5.02 1.28
N PHE A 64 4.71 3.93 1.29
CA PHE A 64 4.74 2.96 0.19
C PHE A 64 4.27 3.59 -1.11
N VAL A 65 3.17 4.34 -1.08
CA VAL A 65 2.65 5.01 -2.28
C VAL A 65 3.70 5.96 -2.85
N GLY A 66 4.35 6.75 -1.99
CA GLY A 66 5.43 7.65 -2.38
C GLY A 66 6.62 6.91 -2.99
N PHE A 67 7.03 5.81 -2.35
CA PHE A 67 8.14 4.98 -2.83
C PHE A 67 7.83 4.28 -4.16
N PHE A 68 6.63 3.73 -4.31
CA PHE A 68 6.16 3.16 -5.57
C PHE A 68 6.19 4.18 -6.69
N ALA A 69 5.76 5.41 -6.42
CA ALA A 69 5.80 6.49 -7.39
C ALA A 69 7.24 6.81 -7.81
N PHE A 70 8.19 6.86 -6.87
CA PHE A 70 9.61 7.00 -7.21
C PHE A 70 10.17 5.82 -8.01
N CYS A 71 9.75 4.58 -7.72
CA CYS A 71 10.14 3.41 -8.51
C CYS A 71 9.61 3.47 -9.94
N VAL A 72 8.36 3.89 -10.12
CA VAL A 72 7.78 4.11 -11.45
C VAL A 72 8.55 5.18 -12.20
N LYS A 73 8.80 6.33 -11.56
CA LYS A 73 9.61 7.41 -12.13
C LYS A 73 10.96 6.89 -12.61
N ASP A 74 11.69 6.17 -11.76
CA ASP A 74 13.02 5.64 -12.09
C ASP A 74 12.95 4.59 -13.21
N ALA A 75 11.92 3.74 -13.21
CA ALA A 75 11.70 2.77 -14.27
C ALA A 75 11.42 3.44 -15.62
N VAL A 76 10.67 4.52 -15.63
CA VAL A 76 10.36 5.32 -16.82
C VAL A 76 11.61 6.03 -17.33
N ALA A 77 12.34 6.73 -16.47
CA ALA A 77 13.57 7.45 -16.82
C ALA A 77 14.64 6.50 -17.39
N LYS A 78 14.74 5.29 -16.84
CA LYS A 78 15.70 4.26 -17.28
C LYS A 78 15.19 3.36 -18.41
N LYS A 79 14.00 3.62 -18.98
CA LYS A 79 13.35 2.80 -20.02
C LYS A 79 13.20 1.32 -19.61
N ARG A 80 12.98 1.04 -18.33
CA ARG A 80 12.83 -0.30 -17.75
C ARG A 80 11.39 -0.72 -17.53
N LEU A 81 10.41 0.14 -17.81
CA LEU A 81 9.00 -0.13 -17.52
C LEU A 81 8.49 -1.44 -18.13
N GLY A 82 9.01 -1.84 -19.30
CA GLY A 82 8.69 -3.11 -19.95
C GLY A 82 9.32 -4.36 -19.30
N SER A 83 10.16 -4.23 -18.27
CA SER A 83 10.69 -5.40 -17.56
C SER A 83 9.58 -6.15 -16.81
N ALA A 84 9.75 -7.46 -16.60
CA ALA A 84 8.74 -8.29 -15.94
C ALA A 84 8.35 -7.78 -14.54
N THR A 85 9.32 -7.30 -13.76
CA THR A 85 9.08 -6.78 -12.42
C THR A 85 8.22 -5.52 -12.44
N TYR A 86 8.55 -4.54 -13.29
CA TYR A 86 7.78 -3.30 -13.37
C TYR A 86 6.39 -3.50 -14.01
N ARG A 87 6.25 -4.45 -14.93
CA ARG A 87 4.94 -4.89 -15.44
C ARG A 87 4.06 -5.49 -14.33
N ARG A 88 4.62 -6.36 -13.48
CA ARG A 88 3.89 -6.91 -12.32
C ARG A 88 3.56 -5.84 -11.29
N MET A 89 4.44 -4.89 -11.06
CA MET A 89 4.17 -3.73 -10.19
C MET A 89 3.00 -2.89 -10.75
N ALA A 90 3.00 -2.60 -12.05
CA ALA A 90 1.90 -1.88 -12.70
C ALA A 90 0.57 -2.66 -12.62
N GLN A 91 0.60 -3.99 -12.78
CA GLN A 91 -0.57 -4.86 -12.58
C GLN A 91 -1.11 -4.78 -11.15
N TRP A 92 -0.24 -4.87 -10.14
CA TRP A 92 -0.63 -4.77 -8.73
C TRP A 92 -1.24 -3.40 -8.41
N LEU A 93 -0.63 -2.31 -8.88
CA LEU A 93 -1.17 -0.96 -8.71
C LEU A 93 -2.54 -0.82 -9.40
N ALA A 94 -2.70 -1.36 -10.61
CA ALA A 94 -3.98 -1.35 -11.29
C ALA A 94 -5.06 -2.14 -10.51
N LEU A 95 -4.72 -3.32 -9.99
CA LEU A 95 -5.64 -4.15 -9.20
C LEU A 95 -6.03 -3.45 -7.89
N GLU A 96 -5.07 -2.85 -7.18
CA GLU A 96 -5.34 -2.09 -5.95
C GLU A 96 -6.27 -0.91 -6.23
N ARG A 97 -6.03 -0.15 -7.30
CA ARG A 97 -6.86 1.00 -7.64
C ARG A 97 -8.26 0.61 -8.09
N LEU A 98 -8.43 -0.53 -8.77
CA LEU A 98 -9.74 -1.09 -9.07
C LEU A 98 -10.49 -1.47 -7.79
N ALA A 99 -9.82 -2.12 -6.83
CA ALA A 99 -10.40 -2.43 -5.53
C ALA A 99 -10.78 -1.14 -4.79
N ASN A 100 -9.87 -0.18 -4.72
CA ASN A 100 -10.08 1.12 -4.07
C ASN A 100 -11.33 1.83 -4.64
N LEU A 101 -11.45 1.88 -5.97
CA LEU A 101 -12.62 2.45 -6.64
C LEU A 101 -13.90 1.68 -6.30
N ALA A 102 -13.87 0.34 -6.33
CA ALA A 102 -15.04 -0.49 -6.03
C ALA A 102 -15.55 -0.29 -4.59
N PHE A 103 -14.65 -0.14 -3.62
CA PHE A 103 -15.02 0.05 -2.21
C PHE A 103 -15.34 1.51 -1.84
N LYS A 104 -14.70 2.49 -2.48
CA LYS A 104 -14.93 3.92 -2.19
C LYS A 104 -16.07 4.54 -2.99
N TYR A 105 -16.38 4.02 -4.18
CA TYR A 105 -17.46 4.56 -5.02
C TYR A 105 -18.83 4.60 -4.32
N PRO A 106 -19.27 3.55 -3.58
CA PRO A 106 -20.51 3.60 -2.82
C PRO A 106 -20.50 4.69 -1.73
N LEU A 107 -19.36 4.92 -1.08
CA LEU A 107 -19.21 5.95 -0.05
C LEU A 107 -19.29 7.36 -0.65
N LEU A 108 -18.65 7.58 -1.80
CA LEU A 108 -18.75 8.82 -2.55
C LEU A 108 -20.20 9.09 -2.98
N LYS A 109 -20.90 8.07 -3.49
CA LYS A 109 -22.32 8.17 -3.88
C LYS A 109 -23.25 8.45 -2.69
N ALA A 110 -22.89 7.97 -1.50
CA ALA A 110 -23.64 8.19 -0.27
C ALA A 110 -23.43 9.60 0.35
N GLY A 111 -22.68 10.49 -0.32
CA GLY A 111 -22.46 11.86 0.15
C GLY A 111 -21.51 11.95 1.35
N ALA A 112 -20.68 10.93 1.57
CA ALA A 112 -19.61 11.04 2.56
C ALA A 112 -18.70 12.22 2.17
N ALA A 113 -18.61 13.22 3.04
CA ALA A 113 -17.72 14.37 2.85
C ALA A 113 -16.27 13.88 2.93
N MET A 114 -15.69 13.51 1.78
CA MET A 114 -14.25 13.43 1.63
C MET A 114 -13.77 14.83 1.31
N SER A 115 -12.67 15.24 1.94
CA SER A 115 -11.98 16.46 1.52
C SER A 115 -11.73 16.40 0.00
N THR A 116 -11.87 17.54 -0.68
CA THR A 116 -11.73 17.66 -2.14
C THR A 116 -10.42 17.08 -2.66
N TRP A 117 -9.34 17.19 -1.87
CA TRP A 117 -8.05 16.60 -2.21
C TRP A 117 -8.03 15.07 -2.09
N LEU A 118 -8.68 14.49 -1.09
CA LEU A 118 -8.74 13.03 -0.92
C LEU A 118 -9.63 12.38 -2.00
N ALA A 119 -10.70 13.06 -2.42
CA ALA A 119 -11.51 12.67 -3.56
C ALA A 119 -10.69 12.72 -4.87
N ALA A 120 -9.91 13.80 -5.08
CA ALA A 120 -9.03 13.93 -6.24
C ALA A 120 -7.94 12.85 -6.27
N VAL A 121 -7.33 12.50 -5.13
CA VAL A 121 -6.37 11.38 -5.04
C VAL A 121 -7.06 10.05 -5.30
N THR A 122 -8.25 9.82 -4.75
CA THR A 122 -9.01 8.58 -4.91
C THR A 122 -9.43 8.34 -6.37
N ILE A 123 -9.78 9.38 -7.11
CA ILE A 123 -10.22 9.29 -8.51
C ILE A 123 -9.03 9.39 -9.49
N GLY A 124 -8.06 10.25 -9.21
CA GLY A 124 -6.91 10.49 -10.08
C GLY A 124 -5.88 9.36 -10.08
N THR A 125 -5.68 8.67 -8.96
CA THR A 125 -4.70 7.58 -8.87
C THR A 125 -5.06 6.31 -9.66
N PRO A 126 -6.35 5.90 -9.80
CA PRO A 126 -6.76 4.89 -10.77
C PRO A 126 -6.42 5.23 -12.21
N VAL A 127 -6.64 6.47 -12.64
CA VAL A 127 -6.31 6.92 -14.01
C VAL A 127 -4.81 6.83 -14.23
N ALA A 128 -4.00 7.31 -13.29
CA ALA A 128 -2.54 7.17 -13.34
C ALA A 128 -2.09 5.70 -13.42
N ALA A 129 -2.70 4.81 -12.62
CA ALA A 129 -2.39 3.39 -12.64
C ALA A 129 -2.80 2.70 -13.96
N ALA A 130 -3.94 3.09 -14.55
CA ALA A 130 -4.37 2.60 -15.86
C ALA A 130 -3.41 3.05 -16.97
N LEU A 131 -2.98 4.32 -16.96
CA LEU A 131 -1.98 4.84 -17.90
C LEU A 131 -0.63 4.11 -17.75
N LEU A 132 -0.20 3.88 -16.50
CA LEU A 132 1.01 3.11 -16.22
C LEU A 132 0.92 1.67 -16.75
N TYR A 133 -0.23 1.02 -16.59
CA TYR A 133 -0.47 -0.32 -17.12
C TYR A 133 -0.35 -0.33 -18.65
N ILE A 134 -1.04 0.60 -19.33
CA ILE A 134 -0.99 0.71 -20.80
C ILE A 134 0.46 0.91 -21.27
N LEU A 135 1.23 1.79 -20.61
CA LEU A 135 2.63 2.01 -20.92
C LEU A 135 3.51 0.78 -20.68
N ALA A 136 3.32 0.08 -19.55
CA ALA A 136 4.12 -1.08 -19.19
C ALA A 136 3.88 -2.28 -20.13
N PHE A 137 2.69 -2.37 -20.73
CA PHE A 137 2.27 -3.45 -21.61
C PHE A 137 2.22 -3.05 -23.09
N ASN A 138 3.02 -2.04 -23.51
CA ASN A 138 3.15 -1.61 -24.90
C ASN A 138 1.80 -1.29 -25.58
N SER A 139 0.95 -0.53 -24.90
CA SER A 139 -0.36 -0.09 -25.38
C SER A 139 -1.44 -1.18 -25.51
N LEU A 140 -1.31 -2.30 -24.79
CA LEU A 140 -2.44 -3.22 -24.64
C LEU A 140 -3.61 -2.49 -23.97
N PRO A 141 -4.85 -2.69 -24.46
CA PRO A 141 -6.02 -2.05 -23.88
C PRO A 141 -6.18 -2.49 -22.42
N PHE A 142 -6.59 -1.55 -21.56
CA PHE A 142 -6.88 -1.85 -20.16
C PHE A 142 -8.05 -2.83 -20.09
N ASN A 143 -7.77 -4.08 -19.72
CA ASN A 143 -8.77 -5.13 -19.58
C ASN A 143 -8.80 -5.64 -18.13
N PRO A 144 -9.86 -5.33 -17.36
CA PRO A 144 -9.95 -5.72 -15.95
C PRO A 144 -9.93 -7.24 -15.77
N PHE A 145 -10.50 -8.02 -16.69
CA PHE A 145 -10.49 -9.49 -16.61
C PHE A 145 -9.10 -10.08 -16.79
N GLN A 146 -8.28 -9.50 -17.68
CA GLN A 146 -6.88 -9.89 -17.83
C GLN A 146 -6.06 -9.53 -16.59
N ILE A 147 -6.32 -8.37 -15.98
CA ILE A 147 -5.68 -7.96 -14.72
C ILE A 147 -6.03 -8.96 -13.62
N ILE A 148 -7.30 -9.31 -13.44
CA ILE A 148 -7.74 -10.31 -12.45
C ILE A 148 -7.12 -11.68 -12.71
N GLY A 149 -7.15 -12.16 -13.96
CA GLY A 149 -6.53 -13.43 -14.35
C GLY A 149 -5.03 -13.47 -14.09
N SER A 150 -4.31 -12.38 -14.37
CA SER A 150 -2.90 -12.24 -14.02
C SER A 150 -2.67 -12.21 -12.50
N GLY A 151 -3.60 -11.65 -11.73
CA GLY A 151 -3.62 -11.70 -10.27
C GLY A 151 -3.61 -13.12 -9.73
N LEU A 152 -4.42 -14.01 -10.31
CA LEU A 152 -4.44 -15.44 -9.93
C LEU A 152 -3.12 -16.14 -10.25
N GLN A 153 -2.49 -15.80 -11.38
CA GLN A 153 -1.16 -16.32 -11.72
C GLN A 153 -0.09 -15.81 -10.73
N MET A 154 -0.17 -14.54 -10.32
CA MET A 154 0.70 -13.98 -9.28
C MET A 154 0.50 -14.70 -7.94
N ALA A 155 -0.75 -14.98 -7.55
CA ALA A 155 -1.05 -15.76 -6.35
C ALA A 155 -0.46 -17.17 -6.41
N ARG A 156 -0.59 -17.86 -7.55
CA ARG A 156 0.04 -19.18 -7.76
C ARG A 156 1.56 -19.13 -7.61
N SER A 157 2.19 -18.06 -8.09
CA SER A 157 3.65 -17.90 -7.98
C SER A 157 4.15 -17.75 -6.55
N LEU A 158 3.28 -17.42 -5.57
CA LEU A 158 3.65 -17.39 -4.16
C LEU A 158 3.98 -18.79 -3.63
N LEU A 159 3.39 -19.82 -4.23
CA LEU A 159 3.53 -21.23 -3.84
C LEU A 159 4.81 -21.88 -4.39
N ASP A 160 5.54 -21.18 -5.27
CA ASP A 160 6.78 -21.67 -5.89
C ASP A 160 7.92 -20.64 -5.73
N PRO A 161 8.44 -20.44 -4.51
CA PRO A 161 9.60 -19.59 -4.25
C PRO A 161 10.92 -20.32 -4.56
N LYS A 162 11.90 -19.62 -5.15
CA LYS A 162 13.17 -20.22 -5.60
C LYS A 162 14.34 -20.08 -4.64
N SER A 163 14.22 -19.23 -3.62
CA SER A 163 15.29 -18.95 -2.65
C SER A 163 14.73 -18.71 -1.25
N GLY A 164 15.57 -18.82 -0.22
CA GLY A 164 15.20 -18.55 1.17
C GLY A 164 14.51 -17.18 1.37
N PRO A 165 15.10 -16.07 0.88
CA PRO A 165 14.45 -14.77 0.94
C PRO A 165 13.11 -14.72 0.18
N ALA A 166 13.00 -15.42 -0.96
CA ALA A 166 11.75 -15.50 -1.71
C ALA A 166 10.65 -16.23 -0.93
N ILE A 167 10.98 -17.30 -0.20
CA ILE A 167 10.02 -18.01 0.68
C ILE A 167 9.43 -17.03 1.69
N LEU A 168 10.28 -16.26 2.37
CA LEU A 168 9.80 -15.34 3.38
C LEU A 168 8.94 -14.22 2.78
N TYR A 169 9.37 -13.62 1.65
CA TYR A 169 8.53 -12.62 0.98
C TYR A 169 7.22 -13.20 0.43
N SER A 170 7.20 -14.47 0.01
CA SER A 170 5.96 -15.18 -0.34
C SER A 170 5.01 -15.27 0.86
N VAL A 171 5.50 -15.69 2.03
CA VAL A 171 4.70 -15.80 3.25
C VAL A 171 4.18 -14.44 3.68
N ILE A 172 5.04 -13.41 3.72
CA ILE A 172 4.64 -12.03 4.03
C ILE A 172 3.53 -11.60 3.07
N THR A 173 3.72 -11.78 1.76
CA THR A 173 2.71 -11.40 0.76
C THR A 173 1.38 -12.11 1.01
N ALA A 174 1.39 -13.43 1.22
CA ALA A 174 0.18 -14.23 1.44
C ALA A 174 -0.57 -13.79 2.71
N VAL A 175 0.14 -13.56 3.81
CA VAL A 175 -0.43 -13.09 5.08
C VAL A 175 -1.08 -11.72 4.92
N PHE A 176 -0.37 -10.77 4.31
CA PHE A 176 -0.94 -9.44 4.07
C PHE A 176 -2.12 -9.46 3.09
N CYS A 177 -2.08 -10.29 2.04
CA CYS A 177 -3.23 -10.51 1.16
C CYS A 177 -4.44 -11.07 1.91
N ALA A 178 -4.24 -12.03 2.82
CA ALA A 178 -5.32 -12.56 3.64
C ALA A 178 -5.93 -11.47 4.53
N PHE A 179 -5.11 -10.63 5.16
CA PHE A 179 -5.60 -9.48 5.92
C PHE A 179 -6.34 -8.46 5.05
N VAL A 180 -5.84 -8.15 3.85
CA VAL A 180 -6.52 -7.27 2.90
C VAL A 180 -7.93 -7.80 2.61
N VAL A 181 -8.05 -9.08 2.23
CA VAL A 181 -9.36 -9.70 1.98
C VAL A 181 -10.24 -9.65 3.21
N TRP A 182 -9.70 -9.97 4.39
CA TRP A 182 -10.44 -9.94 5.64
C TRP A 182 -11.00 -8.54 5.94
N PHE A 183 -10.17 -7.50 5.90
CA PHE A 183 -10.59 -6.12 6.17
C PHE A 183 -11.56 -5.56 5.11
N LEU A 184 -11.50 -6.04 3.87
CA LEU A 184 -12.38 -5.60 2.79
C LEU A 184 -13.76 -6.29 2.83
N VAL A 185 -13.77 -7.61 3.02
CA VAL A 185 -14.98 -8.46 2.95
C VAL A 185 -15.76 -8.41 4.26
N ASP A 186 -15.08 -8.60 5.39
CA ASP A 186 -15.71 -8.68 6.70
C ASP A 186 -15.02 -7.74 7.72
N PRO A 187 -15.21 -6.42 7.57
CA PRO A 187 -14.69 -5.44 8.51
C PRO A 187 -15.29 -5.62 9.92
N SER A 188 -16.48 -6.24 10.03
CA SER A 188 -17.13 -6.54 11.32
C SER A 188 -16.41 -7.62 12.11
N VAL A 189 -15.86 -8.66 11.46
CA VAL A 189 -15.13 -9.77 12.12
C VAL A 189 -13.63 -9.50 12.25
N ALA A 190 -13.06 -8.59 11.45
CA ALA A 190 -11.71 -8.07 11.68
C ALA A 190 -11.63 -7.09 12.87
N GLY A 191 -12.75 -6.42 13.19
CA GLY A 191 -12.89 -5.43 14.26
C GLY A 191 -13.56 -5.81 15.60
N PRO A 192 -14.03 -7.04 15.94
CA PRO A 192 -14.79 -7.28 17.16
C PRO A 192 -14.02 -6.99 18.44
N LEU A 193 -12.69 -7.13 18.43
CA LEU A 193 -11.88 -6.92 19.63
C LEU A 193 -11.72 -5.42 20.00
N THR A 194 -12.00 -4.48 19.10
CA THR A 194 -11.83 -3.04 19.36
C THR A 194 -13.00 -2.17 18.91
N LEU A 195 -13.67 -2.45 17.78
CA LEU A 195 -14.77 -1.63 17.25
C LEU A 195 -16.14 -1.97 17.84
N ALA A 196 -16.44 -3.25 18.05
CA ALA A 196 -17.66 -3.65 18.74
C ALA A 196 -17.63 -3.18 20.20
N SER A 197 -16.50 -3.38 20.89
CA SER A 197 -16.28 -2.89 22.26
C SER A 197 -16.40 -1.35 22.37
N TYR A 198 -15.92 -0.60 21.37
CA TYR A 198 -15.98 0.88 21.39
C TYR A 198 -17.37 1.43 21.02
N SER A 199 -18.03 0.85 20.00
CA SER A 199 -19.36 1.28 19.55
C SER A 199 -20.46 0.93 20.56
N HIS A 200 -20.40 -0.26 21.17
CA HIS A 200 -21.33 -0.67 22.23
C HIS A 200 -21.12 0.10 23.54
N ALA A 201 -19.86 0.41 23.91
CA ALA A 201 -19.57 1.15 25.14
C ALA A 201 -19.97 2.63 25.08
N LYS A 202 -20.12 3.21 23.89
CA LYS A 202 -20.45 4.64 23.70
C LYS A 202 -21.83 4.93 23.11
N GLY A 203 -22.66 3.91 22.87
CA GLY A 203 -24.03 4.11 22.36
C GLY A 203 -24.08 4.85 21.01
N LEU A 204 -23.08 4.64 20.15
CA LEU A 204 -22.93 5.40 18.90
C LEU A 204 -24.00 4.97 17.87
N THR A 205 -24.58 5.96 17.19
CA THR A 205 -25.65 5.76 16.20
C THR A 205 -25.17 5.00 14.95
N THR A 206 -26.11 4.40 14.20
CA THR A 206 -25.85 3.64 12.97
C THR A 206 -25.03 4.39 11.90
N SER A 207 -25.04 5.73 11.89
CA SER A 207 -24.24 6.53 10.95
C SER A 207 -22.74 6.53 11.26
N LEU A 208 -22.35 6.40 12.55
CA LEU A 208 -20.94 6.27 12.94
C LEU A 208 -20.39 4.89 12.57
N ALA A 209 -21.21 3.84 12.68
CA ALA A 209 -20.81 2.48 12.29
C ALA A 209 -20.40 2.37 10.81
N VAL A 210 -21.09 3.08 9.89
CA VAL A 210 -20.73 3.10 8.45
C VAL A 210 -19.37 3.75 8.21
N LYS A 211 -19.04 4.81 8.96
CA LYS A 211 -17.77 5.54 8.80
C LYS A 211 -16.61 4.76 9.40
N ASP A 212 -16.83 4.11 10.53
CA ASP A 212 -15.85 3.23 11.15
C ASP A 212 -15.50 2.02 10.25
N ILE A 213 -16.51 1.42 9.59
CA ILE A 213 -16.31 0.37 8.58
C ILE A 213 -15.46 0.89 7.41
N ALA A 214 -15.69 2.13 6.95
CA ALA A 214 -14.91 2.73 5.87
C ALA A 214 -13.43 2.89 6.26
N VAL A 215 -13.14 3.32 7.50
CA VAL A 215 -11.77 3.44 8.01
C VAL A 215 -11.06 2.08 8.08
N VAL A 216 -11.75 1.03 8.49
CA VAL A 216 -11.21 -0.35 8.52
C VAL A 216 -10.93 -0.87 7.10
N ARG A 217 -11.83 -0.62 6.15
CA ARG A 217 -11.61 -0.97 4.75
C ARG A 217 -10.43 -0.21 4.14
N ASP A 218 -10.27 1.06 4.50
CA ASP A 218 -9.11 1.87 4.10
C ASP A 218 -7.81 1.26 4.61
N LEU A 219 -7.76 0.79 5.85
CA LEU A 219 -6.61 0.04 6.37
C LEU A 219 -6.32 -1.22 5.53
N GLY A 220 -7.37 -1.97 5.16
CA GLY A 220 -7.27 -3.10 4.23
C GLY A 220 -6.65 -2.70 2.87
N LEU A 221 -7.12 -1.62 2.26
CA LEU A 221 -6.55 -1.09 1.03
C LEU A 221 -5.08 -0.67 1.21
N PHE A 222 -4.72 -0.06 2.34
CA PHE A 222 -3.34 0.32 2.61
C PHE A 222 -2.40 -0.88 2.83
N LEU A 223 -2.87 -1.94 3.47
CA LEU A 223 -2.11 -3.20 3.62
C LEU A 223 -1.78 -3.85 2.27
N SER A 224 -2.56 -3.57 1.23
CA SER A 224 -2.28 -4.09 -0.12
C SER A 224 -0.96 -3.55 -0.68
N TYR A 225 -0.53 -2.34 -0.29
CA TYR A 225 0.79 -1.81 -0.64
C TYR A 225 1.93 -2.61 -0.02
N TYR A 226 1.70 -3.10 1.20
CA TYR A 226 2.64 -3.97 1.88
C TYR A 226 2.75 -5.31 1.16
N ALA A 227 1.61 -5.91 0.80
CA ALA A 227 1.57 -7.15 0.03
C ALA A 227 2.25 -7.00 -1.34
N ALA A 228 1.96 -5.92 -2.07
CA ALA A 228 2.59 -5.63 -3.35
C ALA A 228 4.11 -5.43 -3.22
N SER A 229 4.56 -4.71 -2.18
CA SER A 229 5.98 -4.50 -1.92
C SER A 229 6.70 -5.81 -1.64
N ALA A 230 6.13 -6.65 -0.76
CA ALA A 230 6.66 -7.97 -0.46
C ALA A 230 6.69 -8.86 -1.70
N PHE A 231 5.65 -8.83 -2.54
CA PHE A 231 5.61 -9.61 -3.77
C PHE A 231 6.71 -9.21 -4.76
N ILE A 232 7.00 -7.91 -4.88
CA ILE A 232 8.07 -7.43 -5.75
C ILE A 232 9.44 -7.83 -5.21
N LEU A 233 9.63 -7.78 -3.89
CA LEU A 233 10.85 -8.28 -3.24
C LEU A 233 10.98 -9.81 -3.42
N LYS A 234 9.88 -10.55 -3.42
CA LYS A 234 9.86 -11.99 -3.78
C LYS A 234 10.35 -12.21 -5.20
N ASP A 235 9.80 -11.50 -6.20
CA ASP A 235 10.24 -11.63 -7.60
C ASP A 235 11.69 -11.19 -7.81
N ALA A 236 12.15 -10.19 -7.04
CA ALA A 236 13.55 -9.79 -7.04
C ALA A 236 14.45 -10.88 -6.44
N ALA A 237 14.01 -11.53 -5.36
CA ALA A 237 14.72 -12.63 -4.70
C ALA A 237 14.80 -13.89 -5.56
N ASP A 238 13.74 -14.22 -6.31
CA ASP A 238 13.73 -15.35 -7.25
C ASP A 238 14.69 -15.18 -8.44
N ARG A 239 15.16 -13.96 -8.66
CA ARG A 239 16.01 -13.57 -9.79
C ARG A 239 17.40 -13.09 -9.35
N ASP A 240 17.73 -13.20 -8.07
CA ASP A 240 18.98 -12.73 -7.49
C ASP A 240 19.24 -11.22 -7.70
N ARG A 241 18.17 -10.43 -7.71
CA ARG A 241 18.22 -8.97 -7.94
C ARG A 241 18.06 -8.13 -6.68
N LEU A 242 17.92 -8.72 -5.49
CA LEU A 242 17.70 -7.98 -4.23
C LEU A 242 18.74 -6.89 -3.96
N ALA A 243 19.98 -7.05 -4.48
CA ALA A 243 21.05 -6.08 -4.33
C ALA A 243 20.92 -4.84 -5.23
N ALA A 244 20.01 -4.83 -6.21
CA ALA A 244 19.81 -3.65 -7.05
C ALA A 244 19.24 -2.49 -6.21
N SER A 245 19.67 -1.27 -6.53
CA SER A 245 19.33 -0.06 -5.75
C SER A 245 17.84 0.10 -5.51
N THR A 246 17.00 -0.16 -6.52
CA THR A 246 15.54 -0.08 -6.40
C THR A 246 14.99 -1.03 -5.33
N PHE A 247 15.46 -2.29 -5.30
CA PHE A 247 14.98 -3.27 -4.32
C PHE A 247 15.59 -3.05 -2.93
N LYS A 248 16.80 -2.48 -2.86
CA LYS A 248 17.34 -1.97 -1.60
C LYS A 248 16.46 -0.87 -1.03
N SER A 249 16.10 0.14 -1.82
CA SER A 249 15.23 1.20 -1.33
C SER A 249 13.82 0.70 -0.99
N LEU A 250 13.32 -0.33 -1.68
CA LEU A 250 12.05 -1.00 -1.34
C LEU A 250 12.16 -1.73 0.01
N ASN A 251 13.24 -2.48 0.23
CA ASN A 251 13.53 -3.09 1.52
C ASN A 251 13.62 -2.06 2.65
N LEU A 252 14.31 -0.94 2.41
CA LEU A 252 14.38 0.15 3.38
C LEU A 252 12.99 0.71 3.68
N THR A 253 12.15 0.93 2.66
CA THR A 253 10.78 1.42 2.85
C THR A 253 9.94 0.45 3.68
N VAL A 254 9.97 -0.84 3.34
CA VAL A 254 9.30 -1.90 4.11
C VAL A 254 9.79 -1.90 5.56
N ALA A 255 11.11 -1.79 5.77
CA ALA A 255 11.71 -1.74 7.09
C ALA A 255 11.26 -0.50 7.89
N THR A 256 11.31 0.69 7.28
CA THR A 256 10.88 1.95 7.90
C THR A 256 9.42 1.88 8.32
N VAL A 257 8.52 1.45 7.42
CA VAL A 257 7.09 1.36 7.76
C VAL A 257 6.84 0.32 8.85
N ALA A 258 7.51 -0.84 8.78
CA ALA A 258 7.43 -1.87 9.81
C ALA A 258 7.88 -1.36 11.19
N LEU A 259 8.99 -0.62 11.26
CA LEU A 259 9.52 -0.07 12.50
C LEU A 259 8.62 1.03 13.07
N ILE A 260 8.15 1.96 12.23
CA ILE A 260 7.22 3.02 12.68
C ILE A 260 5.91 2.40 13.20
N ASN A 261 5.34 1.43 12.48
CA ASN A 261 4.13 0.72 12.93
C ASN A 261 4.37 -0.04 14.24
N SER A 262 5.55 -0.65 14.42
CA SER A 262 5.91 -1.33 15.66
C SER A 262 6.06 -0.34 16.82
N ALA A 263 6.68 0.81 16.58
CA ALA A 263 6.82 1.88 17.57
C ALA A 263 5.46 2.42 18.01
N PHE A 264 4.54 2.66 17.08
CA PHE A 264 3.17 3.09 17.40
C PHE A 264 2.40 2.05 18.20
N LYS A 265 2.45 0.78 17.80
CA LYS A 265 1.79 -0.29 18.56
C LYS A 265 2.39 -0.44 19.96
N PHE A 266 3.72 -0.31 20.10
CA PHE A 266 4.40 -0.37 21.40
C PHE A 266 3.99 0.81 22.29
N TYR A 267 3.97 2.02 21.76
CA TYR A 267 3.49 3.21 22.47
C TYR A 267 2.04 3.03 22.93
N HIS A 268 1.17 2.55 22.05
CA HIS A 268 -0.23 2.30 22.39
C HIS A 268 -0.39 1.21 23.46
N TYR A 269 0.34 0.10 23.35
CA TYR A 269 0.40 -0.93 24.39
C TYR A 269 0.84 -0.33 25.73
N TRP A 270 1.89 0.48 25.72
CA TRP A 270 2.41 1.09 26.94
C TRP A 270 1.42 2.06 27.58
N ALA A 271 0.73 2.87 26.77
CA ALA A 271 -0.24 3.87 27.20
C ALA A 271 -1.57 3.27 27.69
N THR A 272 -2.06 2.22 27.02
CA THR A 272 -3.41 1.66 27.28
C THR A 272 -3.39 0.35 28.07
N LYS A 273 -2.24 -0.31 28.17
CA LYS A 273 -2.07 -1.68 28.70
C LYS A 273 -2.94 -2.73 28.02
N GLN A 274 -3.53 -2.44 26.85
CA GLN A 274 -4.32 -3.40 26.08
C GLN A 274 -3.44 -4.39 25.33
N SER A 275 -3.89 -5.63 25.13
CA SER A 275 -3.13 -6.79 24.62
C SER A 275 -2.75 -6.74 23.13
N ILE A 276 -2.27 -5.61 22.62
CA ILE A 276 -1.82 -5.46 21.23
C ILE A 276 -0.40 -6.02 21.03
N ALA A 277 0.30 -6.38 22.12
CA ALA A 277 1.70 -6.82 22.14
C ALA A 277 2.03 -7.96 21.15
N TRP A 278 1.13 -8.93 20.96
CA TRP A 278 1.35 -10.06 20.04
C TRP A 278 1.41 -9.63 18.58
N SER A 279 0.72 -8.56 18.20
CA SER A 279 0.71 -8.04 16.82
C SER A 279 1.93 -7.19 16.46
N VAL A 280 2.81 -6.90 17.44
CA VAL A 280 4.04 -6.11 17.27
C VAL A 280 5.15 -6.99 16.70
N TRP A 281 5.23 -8.25 17.12
CA TRP A 281 6.31 -9.16 16.71
C TRP A 281 6.37 -9.42 15.21
N PRO A 282 5.26 -9.65 14.49
CA PRO A 282 5.29 -9.79 13.04
C PRO A 282 5.84 -8.55 12.34
N THR A 283 5.49 -7.35 12.80
CA THR A 283 6.00 -6.10 12.20
C THR A 283 7.48 -5.88 12.53
N ILE A 284 7.93 -6.17 13.75
CA ILE A 284 9.36 -6.11 14.08
C ILE A 284 10.15 -7.10 13.24
N PHE A 285 9.68 -8.34 13.11
CA PHE A 285 10.35 -9.37 12.34
C PHE A 285 10.51 -8.97 10.88
N VAL A 286 9.45 -8.47 10.24
CA VAL A 286 9.54 -7.95 8.88
C VAL A 286 10.49 -6.76 8.79
N GLY A 287 10.45 -5.85 9.78
CA GLY A 287 11.36 -4.71 9.84
C GLY A 287 12.83 -5.10 9.90
N LEU A 288 13.18 -6.04 10.79
CA LEU A 288 14.53 -6.56 10.94
C LEU A 288 14.99 -7.33 9.69
N HIS A 289 14.14 -8.17 9.13
CA HIS A 289 14.46 -8.94 7.93
C HIS A 289 14.70 -8.04 6.72
N SER A 290 13.81 -7.07 6.47
CA SER A 290 13.99 -6.12 5.37
C SER A 290 15.22 -5.22 5.58
N SER A 291 15.53 -4.83 6.83
CA SER A 291 16.77 -4.13 7.16
C SER A 291 17.99 -4.98 6.87
N TRP A 292 17.98 -6.27 7.24
CA TRP A 292 19.06 -7.20 6.95
C TRP A 292 19.35 -7.27 5.45
N HIS A 293 18.33 -7.40 4.60
CA HIS A 293 18.52 -7.41 3.14
C HIS A 293 19.00 -6.07 2.60
N TYR A 294 18.54 -4.96 3.15
CA TYR A 294 19.04 -3.64 2.75
C TYR A 294 20.56 -3.52 2.97
N PHE A 295 21.04 -3.88 4.16
CA PHE A 295 22.45 -3.77 4.53
C PHE A 295 23.32 -4.87 3.90
N ASN A 296 22.82 -6.10 3.80
CA ASN A 296 23.63 -7.26 3.42
C ASN A 296 23.47 -7.73 1.98
N ALA A 297 22.49 -7.25 1.21
CA ALA A 297 22.42 -7.58 -0.21
C ALA A 297 23.64 -6.99 -0.94
N ARG A 298 24.63 -7.82 -1.22
CA ARG A 298 25.79 -7.48 -2.05
C ARG A 298 25.44 -7.79 -3.50
N LYS A 299 25.90 -6.95 -4.43
CA LYS A 299 25.87 -7.35 -5.84
C LYS A 299 26.71 -8.64 -5.94
N PRO A 300 26.25 -9.67 -6.68
CA PRO A 300 27.14 -10.74 -7.08
C PRO A 300 28.40 -10.09 -7.65
N SER A 301 29.58 -10.49 -7.17
CA SER A 301 30.84 -10.06 -7.78
C SER A 301 30.79 -10.44 -9.25
N GLU A 302 30.80 -9.44 -10.12
CA GLU A 302 30.98 -9.62 -11.57
C GLU A 302 32.34 -10.26 -11.85
#